data_AF-B9TJF6-F1
#
_entry.id   AF-B9TJF6-F1
#
_cell.length_a   1.000
_cell.length_b   1.000
_cell.length_c   1.000
_cell.angle_alpha   90.00
_cell.angle_beta   90.00
_cell.angle_gamma   90.00
#
_symmetry.space_group_name_H-M   'P 1'
#
loop_
_entity.id
_entity.type
_entity.pdbx_description
1 polymer ?
#
loop_
_entity_poly.entity_id
_entity_poly.type
_entity_poly.pdbx_seq_one_letter_code
_entity_poly.pdbx_strand_id
1 'polypeptide(L)'
;MAPRARIAAYKVCWTDGGTGLNGCATSNSVAAIEQAVKDGVNVINFSIGPNAGGGAFNEPTEVAFLGAAAAGVFVAASAGNSGPATAPVAHISPWLTTVGNSTHNRTYAGDVALGNGVTVTGASGNANTPSAPLILARDAGLPGVDPNLVNLNRCFGPADNIAPLLDPAKVTGKILVCDRGDNVLVNKSANGKTAGAVGVIIANTPVTAQTILNQAHTISTVHITAADGQKVKDYYASTPGATAALNNLRGIVDPNIVAPQMNNSSSRGPNVANANIMKPDVTAPGTDILAA
;
A
#
# COMPACT_ATOMS: atom_id res chain seq x y z
N MET A 1 18.58 -6.65 -5.89
CA MET A 1 19.20 -7.20 -7.12
C MET A 1 20.73 -7.05 -7.12
N ALA A 2 21.30 -5.85 -6.93
CA ALA A 2 22.76 -5.64 -6.93
C ALA A 2 23.28 -5.07 -5.59
N PRO A 3 23.56 -5.92 -4.58
CA PRO A 3 23.86 -5.46 -3.20
C PRO A 3 25.19 -4.70 -3.05
N ARG A 4 26.07 -4.74 -4.06
CA ARG A 4 27.37 -4.03 -4.07
C ARG A 4 27.39 -2.81 -4.99
N ALA A 5 26.27 -2.49 -5.65
CA ALA A 5 26.17 -1.30 -6.48
C ALA A 5 26.30 -0.04 -5.60
N ARG A 6 26.87 1.03 -6.17
CA ARG A 6 26.87 2.35 -5.55
C ARG A 6 25.54 3.04 -5.83
N ILE A 7 25.03 3.79 -4.86
CA ILE A 7 23.75 4.51 -4.98
C ILE A 7 24.07 6.01 -5.05
N ALA A 8 23.53 6.67 -6.08
CA ALA A 8 23.44 8.12 -6.17
C ALA A 8 21.94 8.49 -6.12
N ALA A 9 21.55 9.35 -5.17
CA ALA A 9 20.15 9.71 -4.94
C ALA A 9 19.88 11.15 -5.37
N TYR A 10 18.92 11.33 -6.28
CA TYR A 10 18.48 12.63 -6.78
C TYR A 10 17.03 12.86 -6.34
N LYS A 11 16.83 13.74 -5.35
CA LYS A 11 15.49 14.00 -4.81
C LYS A 11 14.73 14.99 -5.68
N VAL A 12 13.68 14.51 -6.34
CA VAL A 12 12.85 15.35 -7.24
C VAL A 12 11.42 15.56 -6.75
N CYS A 13 10.97 14.75 -5.79
CA CYS A 13 9.63 14.81 -5.20
C CYS A 13 9.64 15.52 -3.84
N TRP A 14 8.60 16.32 -3.61
CA TRP A 14 8.45 17.16 -2.43
C TRP A 14 6.99 17.19 -1.97
N THR A 15 6.79 17.46 -0.69
CA THR A 15 5.49 17.83 -0.14
C THR A 15 5.31 19.33 -0.31
N ASP A 16 4.24 19.73 -0.97
CA ASP A 16 3.88 21.13 -1.14
C ASP A 16 3.47 21.74 0.21
N GLY A 17 4.09 22.87 0.57
CA GLY A 17 3.90 23.49 1.89
C GLY A 17 2.53 24.16 2.10
N GLY A 18 1.80 24.46 1.03
CA GLY A 18 0.49 25.10 1.11
C GLY A 18 -0.68 24.10 1.11
N THR A 19 -0.57 23.07 0.28
CA THR A 19 -1.61 22.05 0.07
C THR A 19 -1.37 20.76 0.84
N GLY A 20 -0.14 20.51 1.29
CA GLY A 20 0.27 19.23 1.91
C GLY A 20 0.34 18.06 0.92
N LEU A 21 0.15 18.30 -0.38
CA LEU A 21 0.17 17.24 -1.40
C LEU A 21 1.61 16.92 -1.83
N ASN A 22 1.88 15.64 -2.08
CA ASN A 22 3.16 15.19 -2.61
C ASN A 22 3.18 15.29 -4.14
N GLY A 23 4.28 15.79 -4.71
CA GLY A 23 4.44 15.91 -6.16
C GLY A 23 5.90 15.92 -6.60
N CYS A 24 6.12 15.61 -7.88
CA CYS A 24 7.45 15.59 -8.49
C CYS A 24 7.41 16.49 -9.73
N ALA A 25 7.94 17.71 -9.61
CA ALA A 25 7.90 18.67 -10.70
C ALA A 25 8.72 18.18 -11.91
N THR A 26 8.17 18.31 -13.12
CA THR A 26 8.83 17.89 -14.36
C THR A 26 10.21 18.50 -14.51
N SER A 27 10.38 19.78 -14.17
CA SER A 27 11.68 20.47 -14.21
C SER A 27 12.72 19.84 -13.28
N ASN A 28 12.32 19.41 -12.08
CA ASN A 28 13.22 18.73 -11.14
C ASN A 28 13.63 17.36 -11.69
N SER A 29 12.68 16.61 -12.26
CA SER A 29 12.95 15.31 -12.87
C SER A 29 13.94 15.42 -14.03
N VAL A 30 13.72 16.37 -14.95
CA VAL A 30 14.62 16.62 -16.08
C VAL A 30 16.02 16.97 -15.59
N ALA A 31 16.15 17.96 -14.70
CA ALA A 31 17.44 18.38 -14.17
C ALA A 31 18.19 17.24 -13.46
N ALA A 32 17.48 16.39 -12.71
CA ALA A 32 18.07 15.23 -12.05
C ALA A 32 18.56 14.16 -13.03
N ILE A 33 17.79 13.86 -14.08
CA ILE A 33 18.19 12.90 -15.11
C ILE A 33 19.47 13.38 -15.81
N GLU A 34 19.50 14.64 -16.23
CA GLU A 34 20.67 15.23 -16.89
C GLU A 34 21.89 15.25 -15.97
N GLN A 35 21.69 15.60 -14.69
CA GLN A 35 22.78 15.60 -13.72
C GLN A 35 23.30 14.18 -13.46
N ALA A 36 22.41 13.19 -13.35
CA ALA A 36 22.81 11.79 -13.17
C ALA A 36 23.68 11.28 -14.32
N VAL A 37 23.36 11.67 -15.56
CA VAL A 37 24.18 11.36 -16.73
C VAL A 37 25.57 12.03 -16.63
N LYS A 38 25.63 13.31 -16.25
CA LYS A 38 26.91 14.03 -16.05
C LYS A 38 27.77 13.41 -14.95
N ASP A 39 27.14 12.91 -13.89
CA ASP A 39 27.79 12.26 -12.76
C ASP A 39 28.23 10.82 -13.10
N GLY A 40 27.90 10.32 -14.30
CA GLY A 40 28.40 9.04 -14.82
C GLY A 40 27.67 7.81 -14.28
N VAL A 41 26.38 7.94 -13.91
CA VAL A 41 25.59 6.77 -13.48
C VAL A 41 25.45 5.75 -14.61
N ASN A 42 25.41 4.46 -14.28
CA ASN A 42 25.23 3.40 -15.28
C ASN A 42 23.75 3.05 -15.52
N VAL A 43 22.91 3.24 -14.50
CA VAL A 43 21.49 2.89 -14.51
C VAL A 43 20.70 3.99 -13.80
N ILE A 44 19.56 4.37 -14.38
CA ILE A 44 18.53 5.19 -13.74
C ILE A 44 17.32 4.32 -13.45
N ASN A 45 16.92 4.26 -12.18
CA ASN A 45 15.63 3.71 -11.76
C ASN A 45 14.66 4.88 -11.51
N PHE A 46 13.55 4.93 -12.24
CA PHE A 46 12.59 6.02 -12.19
C PHE A 46 11.17 5.52 -11.86
N SER A 47 10.79 5.60 -10.59
CA SER A 47 9.49 5.14 -10.09
C SER A 47 8.54 6.32 -9.84
N ILE A 48 8.42 7.20 -10.84
CA ILE A 48 7.60 8.41 -10.82
C ILE A 48 6.93 8.49 -12.19
N GLY A 49 5.63 8.74 -12.24
CA GLY A 49 4.91 8.89 -13.51
C GLY A 49 3.64 9.72 -13.37
N PRO A 50 3.00 10.11 -14.48
CA PRO A 50 1.76 10.86 -14.46
C PRO A 50 0.60 9.98 -13.95
N ASN A 51 -0.26 10.55 -13.10
CA ASN A 51 -1.48 9.86 -12.63
C ASN A 51 -2.41 9.48 -13.81
N ALA A 52 -2.42 10.31 -14.86
CA ALA A 52 -3.22 10.11 -16.06
C ALA A 52 -2.65 9.03 -17.01
N GLY A 53 -1.46 8.48 -16.73
CA GLY A 53 -0.77 7.55 -17.62
C GLY A 53 -0.42 8.15 -18.99
N GLY A 54 0.07 7.30 -19.90
CA GLY A 54 0.35 7.71 -21.28
C GLY A 54 1.53 8.67 -21.41
N GLY A 55 1.40 9.63 -22.33
CA GLY A 55 2.42 10.64 -22.62
C GLY A 55 2.66 10.83 -24.11
N ALA A 56 3.74 11.54 -24.44
CA ALA A 56 4.26 11.67 -25.80
C ALA A 56 5.80 11.58 -25.76
N PHE A 57 6.42 11.08 -26.83
CA PHE A 57 7.88 10.90 -26.86
C PHE A 57 8.68 12.21 -26.74
N ASN A 58 8.04 13.35 -26.98
CA ASN A 58 8.65 14.68 -26.92
C ASN A 58 8.34 15.44 -25.63
N GLU A 59 7.73 14.81 -24.61
CA GLU A 59 7.60 15.47 -23.32
C GLU A 59 8.97 15.61 -22.64
N PRO A 60 9.19 16.64 -21.80
CA PRO A 60 10.53 16.97 -21.32
C PRO A 60 11.25 15.81 -20.61
N THR A 61 10.55 15.04 -19.78
CA THR A 61 11.12 13.88 -19.07
C THR A 61 11.54 12.78 -20.03
N GLU A 62 10.71 12.48 -21.05
CA GLU A 62 11.01 11.47 -22.07
C GLU A 62 12.22 11.88 -22.92
N VAL A 63 12.32 13.16 -23.28
CA VAL A 63 13.49 13.71 -24.01
C VAL A 63 14.75 13.64 -23.15
N ALA A 64 14.68 13.91 -21.85
CA ALA A 64 15.82 13.75 -20.95
C ALA A 64 16.29 12.29 -20.90
N PHE A 65 15.36 11.33 -20.89
CA PHE A 65 15.70 9.91 -20.99
C PHE A 65 16.31 9.50 -22.33
N LEU A 66 15.90 10.13 -23.44
CA LEU A 66 16.56 9.91 -24.72
C LEU A 66 18.03 10.31 -24.64
N GLY A 67 18.33 11.46 -24.01
CA GLY A 67 19.70 11.90 -23.74
C GLY A 67 20.48 10.90 -22.88
N ALA A 68 19.85 10.37 -21.82
CA ALA A 68 20.47 9.35 -20.97
C ALA A 68 20.78 8.05 -21.73
N ALA A 69 19.82 7.55 -22.51
CA ALA A 69 19.99 6.35 -23.33
C ALA A 69 21.08 6.56 -24.41
N ALA A 70 21.11 7.73 -25.05
CA ALA A 70 22.15 8.09 -26.03
C ALA A 70 23.56 8.16 -25.40
N ALA A 71 23.66 8.53 -24.12
CA ALA A 71 24.90 8.49 -23.35
C ALA A 71 25.27 7.09 -22.83
N GLY A 72 24.49 6.05 -23.17
CA GLY A 72 24.74 4.67 -22.72
C GLY A 72 24.23 4.35 -21.32
N VAL A 73 23.38 5.21 -20.73
CA VAL A 73 22.76 4.98 -19.42
C VAL A 73 21.46 4.19 -19.60
N PHE A 74 21.35 3.03 -18.93
CA PHE A 74 20.12 2.23 -18.98
C PHE A 74 19.03 2.84 -18.09
N VAL A 75 17.81 2.98 -18.58
CA VAL A 75 16.69 3.57 -17.83
C VAL A 75 15.57 2.53 -17.63
N ALA A 76 15.28 2.23 -16.37
CA ALA A 76 14.12 1.45 -15.96
C ALA A 76 13.06 2.37 -15.33
N ALA A 77 11.86 2.40 -15.89
CA ALA A 77 10.76 3.26 -15.45
C ALA A 77 9.49 2.45 -15.15
N SER A 78 8.70 2.87 -14.16
CA SER A 78 7.48 2.15 -13.77
C SER A 78 6.33 2.34 -14.75
N ALA A 79 5.58 1.29 -15.10
CA ALA A 79 4.44 1.38 -16.03
C ALA A 79 3.27 2.26 -15.52
N GLY A 80 3.18 2.49 -14.21
CA GLY A 80 2.05 3.16 -13.54
C GLY A 80 1.13 2.18 -12.80
N ASN A 81 0.27 2.73 -11.94
CA ASN A 81 -0.59 2.00 -10.99
C ASN A 81 -2.10 2.25 -11.19
N SER A 82 -2.51 2.62 -12.41
CA SER A 82 -3.89 2.99 -12.76
C SER A 82 -4.59 1.95 -13.65
N GLY A 83 -4.08 0.71 -13.66
CA GLY A 83 -4.76 -0.41 -14.31
C GLY A 83 -6.01 -0.87 -13.56
N PRO A 84 -6.88 -1.66 -14.19
CA PRO A 84 -6.82 -2.12 -15.58
C PRO A 84 -7.48 -1.16 -16.59
N ALA A 85 -8.24 -0.17 -16.12
CA ALA A 85 -9.14 0.62 -16.97
C ALA A 85 -8.99 2.15 -16.85
N THR A 86 -8.31 2.67 -15.82
CA THR A 86 -8.35 4.11 -15.52
C THR A 86 -7.24 4.93 -16.15
N ALA A 87 -6.08 4.33 -16.45
CA ALA A 87 -5.05 5.01 -17.23
C ALA A 87 -4.21 4.03 -18.09
N PRO A 88 -3.76 4.47 -19.28
CA PRO A 88 -2.81 3.72 -20.08
C PRO A 88 -1.42 3.63 -19.43
N VAL A 89 -0.60 2.72 -19.92
CA VAL A 89 0.82 2.62 -19.56
C VAL A 89 1.55 3.97 -19.74
N ALA A 90 2.33 4.36 -18.74
CA ALA A 90 3.23 5.52 -18.79
C ALA A 90 4.64 5.11 -19.26
N HIS A 91 5.54 6.09 -19.41
CA HIS A 91 6.93 5.87 -19.82
C HIS A 91 6.99 5.11 -21.14
N ILE A 92 6.37 5.69 -22.16
CA ILE A 92 6.01 4.98 -23.38
C ILE A 92 7.12 5.00 -24.42
N SER A 93 8.22 5.73 -24.18
CA SER A 93 9.25 5.90 -25.18
C SER A 93 10.04 4.62 -25.48
N PRO A 94 10.53 4.47 -26.73
CA PRO A 94 11.24 3.26 -27.16
C PRO A 94 12.60 3.05 -26.49
N TRP A 95 13.22 4.11 -25.97
CA TRP A 95 14.53 4.09 -25.30
C TRP A 95 14.43 3.73 -23.80
N LEU A 96 13.23 3.42 -23.30
CA LEU A 96 12.98 3.05 -21.91
C LEU A 96 12.68 1.56 -21.76
N THR A 97 13.08 1.00 -20.62
CA THR A 97 12.49 -0.24 -20.12
C THR A 97 11.38 0.08 -19.13
N THR A 98 10.14 -0.12 -19.56
CA THR A 98 8.91 0.14 -18.84
C THR A 98 8.45 -1.12 -18.12
N VAL A 99 8.40 -1.07 -16.80
CA VAL A 99 8.23 -2.25 -15.94
C VAL A 99 6.82 -2.30 -15.35
N GLY A 100 6.06 -3.34 -15.69
CA GLY A 100 4.78 -3.69 -15.08
C GLY A 100 4.94 -4.37 -13.71
N ASN A 101 3.88 -4.35 -12.91
CA ASN A 101 3.85 -4.95 -11.58
C ASN A 101 3.21 -6.35 -11.63
N SER A 102 3.99 -7.37 -11.30
CA SER A 102 3.49 -8.71 -11.00
C SER A 102 3.53 -9.01 -9.51
N THR A 103 2.69 -9.96 -9.10
CA THR A 103 2.65 -10.47 -7.73
C THR A 103 3.71 -11.54 -7.51
N HIS A 104 3.97 -11.83 -6.24
CA HIS A 104 4.67 -13.03 -5.78
C HIS A 104 3.84 -13.73 -4.71
N ASN A 105 4.19 -14.97 -4.36
CA ASN A 105 3.47 -15.75 -3.34
C ASN A 105 4.01 -15.56 -1.91
N ARG A 106 4.90 -14.58 -1.68
CA ARG A 106 5.39 -14.24 -0.34
C ARG A 106 4.54 -13.16 0.30
N THR A 107 4.36 -13.23 1.60
CA THR A 107 3.84 -12.13 2.41
C THR A 107 4.46 -12.17 3.80
N TYR A 108 4.42 -11.05 4.53
CA TYR A 108 4.65 -11.09 5.97
C TYR A 108 3.30 -11.23 6.65
N ALA A 109 3.25 -12.20 7.54
CA ALA A 109 2.05 -12.56 8.26
C ALA A 109 2.23 -12.33 9.75
N GLY A 110 1.15 -11.90 10.38
CA GLY A 110 0.97 -11.88 11.81
C GLY A 110 -0.26 -12.69 12.18
N ASP A 111 -0.24 -13.24 13.38
CA ASP A 111 -1.35 -13.99 13.93
C ASP A 111 -2.19 -13.11 14.85
N VAL A 112 -3.51 -13.26 14.75
CA VAL A 112 -4.48 -12.83 15.76
C VAL A 112 -4.80 -14.07 16.61
N ALA A 113 -4.20 -14.14 17.80
CA ALA A 113 -4.44 -15.21 18.76
C ALA A 113 -5.58 -14.79 19.71
N LEU A 114 -6.74 -15.41 19.58
CA LEU A 114 -7.93 -15.13 20.40
C LEU A 114 -7.82 -15.84 21.75
N GLY A 115 -8.45 -15.26 22.79
CA GLY A 115 -8.43 -15.82 24.15
C GLY A 115 -9.08 -17.21 24.28
N ASN A 116 -9.86 -17.65 23.29
CA ASN A 116 -10.43 -19.01 23.23
C ASN A 116 -9.49 -20.04 22.57
N GLY A 117 -8.25 -19.67 22.26
CA GLY A 117 -7.26 -20.55 21.63
C GLY A 117 -7.34 -20.62 20.10
N VAL A 118 -8.37 -20.04 19.47
CA VAL A 118 -8.42 -19.92 18.01
C VAL A 118 -7.38 -18.90 17.55
N THR A 119 -6.62 -19.25 16.52
CA THR A 119 -5.67 -18.34 15.88
C THR A 119 -6.06 -18.16 14.41
N VAL A 120 -6.08 -16.91 13.95
CA VAL A 120 -6.22 -16.58 12.53
C VAL A 120 -4.99 -15.83 12.06
N THR A 121 -4.57 -16.07 10.82
CA THR A 121 -3.37 -15.46 10.23
C THR A 121 -3.76 -14.44 9.18
N GLY A 122 -3.12 -13.27 9.20
CA GLY A 122 -3.33 -12.21 8.22
C GLY A 122 -2.04 -11.51 7.84
N ALA A 123 -2.13 -10.59 6.88
CA ALA A 123 -0.99 -9.78 6.46
C ALA A 123 -0.61 -8.80 7.59
N SER A 124 0.69 -8.75 7.91
CA SER A 124 1.23 -7.81 8.89
C SER A 124 2.73 -7.65 8.71
N GLY A 125 3.23 -6.43 8.88
CA GLY A 125 4.65 -6.11 8.93
C GLY A 125 5.14 -5.73 10.33
N ASN A 126 4.24 -5.67 11.33
CA ASN A 126 4.56 -5.10 12.64
C ASN A 126 3.76 -5.68 13.82
N ALA A 127 3.11 -6.84 13.65
CA ALA A 127 2.36 -7.50 14.74
C ALA A 127 3.24 -7.73 15.98
N ASN A 128 2.93 -7.01 17.07
CA ASN A 128 3.69 -7.06 18.31
C ASN A 128 2.88 -6.65 19.56
N THR A 129 1.57 -6.92 19.57
CA THR A 129 0.69 -6.57 20.70
C THR A 129 0.49 -7.78 21.62
N PRO A 130 0.87 -7.71 22.91
CA PRO A 130 0.51 -8.72 23.90
C PRO A 130 -1.01 -8.89 24.04
N SER A 131 -1.45 -9.91 24.80
CA SER A 131 -2.88 -10.12 25.03
C SER A 131 -3.52 -8.89 25.69
N ALA A 132 -4.56 -8.35 25.05
CA ALA A 132 -5.31 -7.19 25.50
C ALA A 132 -6.81 -7.38 25.23
N PRO A 133 -7.71 -6.64 25.91
CA PRO A 133 -9.14 -6.71 25.63
C PRO A 133 -9.42 -6.35 24.16
N LEU A 134 -10.35 -7.06 23.56
CA LEU A 134 -10.80 -6.86 22.18
C LEU A 134 -12.02 -5.92 22.18
N ILE A 135 -12.14 -5.06 21.17
CA ILE A 135 -13.34 -4.23 20.96
C ILE A 135 -13.64 -4.08 19.47
N LEU A 136 -14.91 -4.22 19.08
CA LEU A 136 -15.35 -3.90 17.73
C LEU A 136 -15.60 -2.40 17.60
N ALA A 137 -15.26 -1.81 16.45
CA ALA A 137 -15.44 -0.38 16.23
C ALA A 137 -16.89 0.10 16.44
N ARG A 138 -17.90 -0.73 16.09
CA ARG A 138 -19.32 -0.45 16.33
C ARG A 138 -19.67 -0.16 17.80
N ASP A 139 -18.94 -0.79 18.73
CA ASP A 139 -19.16 -0.65 20.18
C ASP A 139 -18.25 0.43 20.79
N ALA A 140 -17.33 0.97 19.99
CA ALA A 140 -16.32 1.94 20.38
C ALA A 140 -16.70 3.39 20.04
N GLY A 141 -17.89 3.66 19.51
CA GLY A 141 -18.31 5.00 19.09
C GLY A 141 -18.46 5.98 20.26
N LEU A 142 -18.19 7.27 19.97
CA LEU A 142 -18.50 8.39 20.86
C LEU A 142 -20.00 8.42 21.24
N PRO A 143 -20.36 9.03 22.40
CA PRO A 143 -21.75 9.23 22.76
C PRO A 143 -22.55 9.89 21.63
N GLY A 144 -23.68 9.27 21.25
CA GLY A 144 -24.56 9.77 20.18
C GLY A 144 -24.18 9.33 18.76
N VAL A 145 -23.06 8.65 18.55
CA VAL A 145 -22.73 8.03 17.27
C VAL A 145 -23.52 6.73 17.11
N ASP A 146 -24.22 6.57 15.98
CA ASP A 146 -24.93 5.33 15.65
C ASP A 146 -23.93 4.15 15.53
N PRO A 147 -24.12 3.06 16.31
CA PRO A 147 -23.31 1.85 16.20
C PRO A 147 -23.31 1.20 14.80
N ASN A 148 -24.34 1.46 13.99
CA ASN A 148 -24.43 0.96 12.62
C ASN A 148 -23.82 1.91 11.58
N LEU A 149 -23.28 3.06 12.00
CA LEU A 149 -22.64 4.01 11.11
C LEU A 149 -21.45 3.34 10.41
N VAL A 150 -21.53 3.24 9.08
CA VAL A 150 -20.50 2.62 8.25
C VAL A 150 -19.11 3.22 8.49
N ASN A 151 -19.03 4.54 8.67
CA ASN A 151 -17.78 5.24 8.94
C ASN A 151 -17.17 4.87 10.30
N LEU A 152 -18.00 4.64 11.33
CA LEU A 152 -17.53 4.16 12.64
C LEU A 152 -16.95 2.74 12.49
N ASN A 153 -17.71 1.84 11.86
CA ASN A 153 -17.29 0.44 11.68
C ASN A 153 -15.99 0.32 10.89
N ARG A 154 -15.75 1.26 9.97
CA ARG A 154 -14.54 1.37 9.16
C ARG A 154 -13.43 2.20 9.83
N CYS A 155 -13.60 2.64 11.08
CA CYS A 155 -12.63 3.43 11.84
C CYS A 155 -12.18 4.71 11.12
N PHE A 156 -13.12 5.41 10.48
CA PHE A 156 -12.85 6.77 9.98
C PHE A 156 -12.57 7.73 11.13
N GLY A 157 -11.85 8.81 10.82
CA GLY A 157 -11.49 9.84 11.79
C GLY A 157 -10.60 10.93 11.20
N PRO A 158 -9.80 11.62 12.04
CA PRO A 158 -8.98 12.75 11.61
C PRO A 158 -7.99 12.45 10.47
N ALA A 159 -7.44 11.22 10.40
CA ALA A 159 -6.56 10.83 9.30
C ALA A 159 -7.27 10.81 7.93
N ASP A 160 -8.60 10.75 7.94
CA ASP A 160 -9.47 10.82 6.76
C ASP A 160 -10.10 12.22 6.57
N ASN A 161 -9.60 13.24 7.28
CA ASN A 161 -10.14 14.61 7.30
C ASN A 161 -11.60 14.71 7.78
N ILE A 162 -12.01 13.83 8.70
CA ILE A 162 -13.32 13.93 9.36
C ILE A 162 -13.18 14.02 10.89
N ALA A 163 -14.27 14.38 11.56
CA ALA A 163 -14.32 14.40 13.02
C ALA A 163 -14.05 12.99 13.62
N PRO A 164 -13.45 12.90 14.83
CA PRO A 164 -13.31 11.63 15.53
C PRO A 164 -14.66 10.94 15.72
N LEU A 165 -14.70 9.63 15.49
CA LEU A 165 -15.88 8.79 15.75
C LEU A 165 -15.67 7.82 16.90
N LEU A 166 -14.42 7.42 17.15
CA LEU A 166 -14.02 6.49 18.21
C LEU A 166 -13.90 7.22 19.54
N ASP A 167 -14.45 6.64 20.59
CA ASP A 167 -14.38 7.11 21.97
C ASP A 167 -13.08 6.61 22.65
N PRO A 168 -12.14 7.51 22.98
CA PRO A 168 -10.91 7.11 23.67
C PRO A 168 -11.16 6.38 25.00
N ALA A 169 -12.24 6.70 25.72
CA ALA A 169 -12.57 6.03 26.97
C ALA A 169 -12.94 4.55 26.78
N LYS A 170 -13.43 4.19 25.59
CA LYS A 170 -13.78 2.80 25.25
C LYS A 170 -12.62 2.03 24.61
N VAL A 171 -11.75 2.72 23.88
CA VAL A 171 -10.70 2.13 23.03
C VAL A 171 -9.35 2.01 23.74
N THR A 172 -9.04 2.91 24.69
CA THR A 172 -7.73 2.95 25.35
C THR A 172 -7.34 1.59 25.94
N GLY A 173 -6.15 1.09 25.57
CA GLY A 173 -5.63 -0.18 26.07
C GLY A 173 -6.19 -1.44 25.40
N LYS A 174 -7.01 -1.30 24.36
CA LYS A 174 -7.67 -2.43 23.68
C LYS A 174 -7.16 -2.65 22.25
N ILE A 175 -7.37 -3.86 21.74
CA ILE A 175 -7.21 -4.17 20.32
C ILE A 175 -8.53 -3.84 19.62
N LEU A 176 -8.48 -2.93 18.66
CA LEU A 176 -9.64 -2.44 17.93
C LEU A 176 -9.83 -3.23 16.63
N VAL A 177 -11.04 -3.72 16.38
CA VAL A 177 -11.41 -4.37 15.11
C VAL A 177 -12.16 -3.39 14.21
N CYS A 178 -11.61 -3.15 13.03
CA CYS A 178 -12.14 -2.26 12.01
C CYS A 178 -12.53 -3.06 10.76
N ASP A 179 -13.69 -2.76 10.19
CA ASP A 179 -14.07 -3.30 8.88
C ASP A 179 -13.29 -2.62 7.76
N ARG A 180 -12.91 -3.39 6.74
CA ARG A 180 -12.41 -2.83 5.49
C ARG A 180 -13.51 -2.06 4.79
N GLY A 181 -13.11 -0.95 4.19
CA GLY A 181 -13.96 -0.09 3.37
C GLY A 181 -13.16 0.63 2.29
N ASP A 182 -13.69 1.77 1.91
CA ASP A 182 -13.19 2.73 0.92
C ASP A 182 -12.12 3.69 1.45
N ASN A 183 -11.99 3.85 2.78
CA ASN A 183 -10.89 4.62 3.35
C ASN A 183 -9.55 3.87 3.34
N VAL A 184 -8.48 4.66 3.37
CA VAL A 184 -7.10 4.18 3.37
C VAL A 184 -6.85 3.30 4.60
N LEU A 185 -6.27 2.11 4.40
CA LEU A 185 -6.06 1.14 5.50
C LEU A 185 -5.16 1.71 6.61
N VAL A 186 -4.12 2.46 6.25
CA VAL A 186 -3.22 3.08 7.24
C VAL A 186 -3.93 4.14 8.08
N ASN A 187 -4.93 4.85 7.52
CA ASN A 187 -5.73 5.83 8.27
C ASN A 187 -6.55 5.15 9.38
N LYS A 188 -7.11 3.96 9.11
CA LYS A 188 -7.83 3.17 10.14
C LYS A 188 -6.96 2.92 11.37
N SER A 189 -5.73 2.46 11.12
CA SER A 189 -4.78 2.18 12.18
C SER A 189 -4.31 3.46 12.90
N ALA A 190 -4.13 4.56 12.16
CA ALA A 190 -3.79 5.85 12.73
C ALA A 190 -4.91 6.41 13.63
N ASN A 191 -6.16 6.33 13.19
CA ASN A 191 -7.32 6.74 13.98
C ASN A 191 -7.49 5.87 15.24
N GLY A 192 -7.30 4.55 15.12
CA GLY A 192 -7.29 3.64 16.27
C GLY A 192 -6.20 4.00 17.29
N LYS A 193 -4.97 4.30 16.82
CA LYS A 193 -3.87 4.77 17.66
C LYS A 193 -4.21 6.09 18.35
N THR A 194 -4.77 7.06 17.63
CA THR A 194 -5.21 8.35 18.19
C THR A 194 -6.28 8.17 19.27
N ALA A 195 -7.16 7.17 19.12
CA ALA A 195 -8.15 6.80 20.13
C ALA A 195 -7.57 5.95 21.29
N GLY A 196 -6.27 5.65 21.31
CA GLY A 196 -5.60 4.93 22.40
C GLY A 196 -5.55 3.40 22.27
N ALA A 197 -5.89 2.85 21.09
CA ALA A 197 -5.76 1.41 20.86
C ALA A 197 -4.30 0.96 21.01
N VAL A 198 -4.09 -0.31 21.40
CA VAL A 198 -2.76 -0.94 21.49
C VAL A 198 -2.44 -1.88 20.32
N GLY A 199 -3.46 -2.15 19.48
CA GLY A 199 -3.35 -2.90 18.24
C GLY A 199 -4.62 -2.73 17.41
N VAL A 200 -4.54 -2.97 16.11
CA VAL A 200 -5.67 -2.89 15.20
C VAL A 200 -5.79 -4.16 14.36
N ILE A 201 -7.00 -4.69 14.25
CA ILE A 201 -7.33 -5.76 13.32
C ILE A 201 -8.18 -5.14 12.22
N ILE A 202 -7.74 -5.25 10.97
CA ILE A 202 -8.54 -4.85 9.82
C ILE A 202 -9.16 -6.11 9.23
N ALA A 203 -10.48 -6.22 9.24
CA ALA A 203 -11.21 -7.36 8.72
C ALA A 203 -11.80 -7.04 7.34
N ASN A 204 -11.47 -7.83 6.31
CA ASN A 204 -12.18 -7.74 5.03
C ASN A 204 -13.70 -7.96 5.22
N THR A 205 -14.49 -7.38 4.33
CA THR A 205 -15.93 -7.60 4.27
C THR A 205 -16.30 -8.29 2.96
N PRO A 206 -17.44 -9.01 2.86
CA PRO A 206 -17.83 -9.71 1.63
C PRO A 206 -17.95 -8.80 0.39
N VAL A 207 -18.18 -7.50 0.60
CA VAL A 207 -18.40 -6.50 -0.45
C VAL A 207 -17.14 -5.76 -0.87
N THR A 208 -15.99 -5.99 -0.22
CA THR A 208 -14.72 -5.32 -0.54
C THR A 208 -13.74 -6.28 -1.24
N ALA A 209 -12.65 -5.74 -1.80
CA ALA A 209 -11.58 -6.55 -2.34
C ALA A 209 -11.10 -7.59 -1.30
N GLN A 210 -10.99 -8.86 -1.71
CA GLN A 210 -10.66 -9.96 -0.80
C GLN A 210 -9.16 -10.10 -0.53
N THR A 211 -8.32 -9.24 -1.12
CA THR A 211 -6.89 -9.22 -0.87
C THR A 211 -6.59 -8.82 0.58
N ILE A 212 -5.57 -9.42 1.19
CA ILE A 212 -4.95 -8.90 2.40
C ILE A 212 -3.66 -8.19 1.97
N LEU A 213 -3.41 -6.99 2.50
CA LEU A 213 -2.28 -6.17 2.07
C LEU A 213 -1.36 -5.93 3.25
N ASN A 214 -0.06 -6.12 3.03
CA ASN A 214 0.93 -5.82 4.05
C ASN A 214 1.41 -4.37 3.88
N GLN A 215 0.75 -3.42 4.55
CA GLN A 215 1.13 -2.01 4.53
C GLN A 215 1.88 -1.62 5.80
N ALA A 216 2.70 -0.57 5.71
CA ALA A 216 3.36 -0.01 6.89
C ALA A 216 2.33 0.76 7.75
N HIS A 217 2.02 0.21 8.92
CA HIS A 217 1.12 0.82 9.91
C HIS A 217 1.91 1.46 11.06
N THR A 218 1.39 2.55 11.63
CA THR A 218 2.04 3.28 12.76
C THR A 218 1.74 2.69 14.14
N ILE A 219 0.94 1.61 14.17
CA ILE A 219 0.58 0.78 15.31
C ILE A 219 0.51 -0.68 14.84
N SER A 220 0.80 -1.62 15.74
CA SER A 220 0.65 -3.07 15.52
C SER A 220 -0.69 -3.39 14.85
N THR A 221 -0.64 -3.89 13.62
CA THR A 221 -1.84 -4.11 12.80
C THR A 221 -1.79 -5.45 12.07
N VAL A 222 -2.91 -6.16 12.03
CA VAL A 222 -3.07 -7.38 11.21
C VAL A 222 -4.29 -7.23 10.30
N HIS A 223 -4.12 -7.45 9.00
CA HIS A 223 -5.18 -7.44 7.99
C HIS A 223 -5.60 -8.88 7.65
N ILE A 224 -6.82 -9.25 8.03
CA ILE A 224 -7.35 -10.61 7.89
C ILE A 224 -8.44 -10.71 6.82
N THR A 225 -8.67 -11.94 6.36
CA THR A 225 -9.72 -12.28 5.38
C THR A 225 -11.13 -12.01 5.93
N ALA A 226 -12.14 -12.02 5.06
CA ALA A 226 -13.53 -11.82 5.51
C ALA A 226 -14.02 -13.00 6.36
N ALA A 227 -13.62 -14.23 6.00
CA ALA A 227 -13.95 -15.43 6.76
C ALA A 227 -13.32 -15.39 8.17
N ASP A 228 -12.07 -14.99 8.28
CA ASP A 228 -11.40 -14.86 9.58
C ASP A 228 -11.92 -13.67 10.39
N GLY A 229 -12.26 -12.56 9.71
CA GLY A 229 -12.96 -11.43 10.31
C GLY A 229 -14.28 -11.84 10.96
N GLN A 230 -15.05 -12.73 10.32
CA GLN A 230 -16.28 -13.26 10.88
C GLN A 230 -16.00 -14.09 12.15
N LYS A 231 -14.99 -14.97 12.13
CA LYS A 231 -14.58 -15.73 13.34
C LYS A 231 -14.24 -14.83 14.52
N VAL A 232 -13.52 -13.74 14.29
CA VAL A 232 -13.16 -12.75 15.33
C VAL A 232 -14.42 -12.07 15.88
N LYS A 233 -15.35 -11.66 15.01
CA LYS A 233 -16.60 -11.00 15.41
C LYS A 233 -17.52 -11.94 16.19
N ASP A 234 -17.64 -13.20 15.77
CA ASP A 234 -18.44 -14.22 16.44
C ASP A 234 -17.88 -14.55 17.83
N TYR A 235 -16.55 -14.64 17.94
CA TYR A 235 -15.85 -14.80 19.22
C TYR A 235 -16.16 -13.63 20.17
N TYR A 236 -16.02 -12.39 19.70
CA TYR A 236 -16.32 -11.21 20.50
C TYR A 236 -17.78 -11.18 20.98
N ALA A 237 -18.74 -11.54 20.11
CA ALA A 237 -20.15 -11.55 20.46
C ALA A 237 -20.52 -12.64 21.50
N SER A 238 -19.81 -13.77 21.48
CA SER A 238 -20.08 -14.92 22.35
C SER A 238 -19.30 -14.91 23.67
N THR A 239 -18.27 -14.05 23.80
CA THR A 239 -17.34 -14.07 24.94
C THR A 239 -17.28 -12.70 25.64
N PRO A 240 -17.96 -12.53 26.78
CA PRO A 240 -17.79 -11.34 27.62
C PRO A 240 -16.33 -11.16 28.03
N GLY A 241 -15.78 -9.96 27.83
CA GLY A 241 -14.38 -9.68 28.15
C GLY A 241 -13.38 -10.36 27.20
N ALA A 242 -13.79 -10.66 25.96
CA ALA A 242 -12.93 -11.21 24.91
C ALA A 242 -11.56 -10.51 24.84
N THR A 243 -10.50 -11.31 24.67
CA THR A 243 -9.13 -10.82 24.51
C THR A 243 -8.51 -11.36 23.23
N ALA A 244 -7.50 -10.66 22.72
CA ALA A 244 -6.67 -11.15 21.63
C ALA A 244 -5.22 -10.69 21.81
N ALA A 245 -4.28 -11.34 21.13
CA ALA A 245 -2.91 -10.88 20.95
C ALA A 245 -2.59 -10.80 19.45
N LEU A 246 -1.72 -9.85 19.07
CA LEU A 246 -1.18 -9.73 17.71
C LEU A 246 0.30 -10.12 17.74
N ASN A 247 0.66 -11.29 17.21
CA ASN A 247 2.00 -11.85 17.40
C ASN A 247 2.47 -12.70 16.21
N ASN A 248 3.54 -13.48 16.42
CA ASN A 248 4.09 -14.43 15.46
C ASN A 248 4.39 -13.83 14.08
N LEU A 249 5.00 -12.64 14.07
CA LEU A 249 5.40 -11.96 12.83
C LEU A 249 6.44 -12.80 12.09
N ARG A 250 6.10 -13.24 10.87
CA ARG A 250 6.96 -14.11 10.07
C ARG A 250 6.70 -13.96 8.58
N GLY A 251 7.72 -14.20 7.76
CA GLY A 251 7.52 -14.38 6.33
C GLY A 251 6.86 -15.72 6.06
N ILE A 252 5.83 -15.75 5.22
CA ILE A 252 5.21 -16.98 4.73
C ILE A 252 5.26 -17.01 3.20
N VAL A 253 5.23 -18.23 2.68
CA VAL A 253 4.92 -18.50 1.27
C VAL A 253 3.49 -19.04 1.27
N ASP A 254 2.57 -18.34 0.62
CA ASP A 254 1.19 -18.81 0.49
C ASP A 254 1.08 -19.74 -0.72
N PRO A 255 0.90 -21.05 -0.52
CA PRO A 255 0.80 -22.00 -1.63
C PRO A 255 -0.48 -21.82 -2.46
N ASN A 256 -1.47 -21.08 -1.96
CA ASN A 256 -2.73 -20.85 -2.67
C ASN A 256 -2.67 -19.63 -3.61
N ILE A 257 -1.63 -18.79 -3.48
CA ILE A 257 -1.41 -17.69 -4.42
C ILE A 257 -0.73 -18.23 -5.67
N VAL A 258 -1.46 -18.22 -6.79
CA VAL A 258 -0.87 -18.40 -8.12
C VAL A 258 -0.03 -17.17 -8.43
N ALA A 259 1.28 -17.33 -8.58
CA ALA A 259 2.22 -16.25 -8.91
C ALA A 259 3.29 -16.71 -9.92
N PRO A 260 3.79 -15.82 -10.80
CA PRO A 260 3.42 -14.42 -10.91
C PRO A 260 2.06 -14.25 -11.62
N GLN A 261 1.23 -13.37 -11.07
CA GLN A 261 0.03 -12.83 -11.73
C GLN A 261 0.24 -11.34 -11.92
N MET A 262 -0.32 -10.74 -12.97
CA MET A 262 -0.29 -9.30 -13.11
C MET A 262 -1.11 -8.67 -11.99
N ASN A 263 -0.52 -7.71 -11.26
CA ASN A 263 -1.28 -6.94 -10.29
C ASN A 263 -2.37 -6.16 -11.03
N ASN A 264 -3.59 -6.14 -10.50
CA ASN A 264 -4.72 -5.48 -11.13
C ASN A 264 -4.48 -3.98 -11.34
N SER A 265 -3.76 -3.31 -10.43
CA SER A 265 -3.43 -1.90 -10.55
C SER A 265 -2.33 -1.63 -11.57
N SER A 266 -1.58 -2.62 -12.05
CA SER A 266 -0.53 -2.38 -13.05
C SER A 266 -1.14 -1.79 -14.31
N SER A 267 -0.72 -0.57 -14.68
CA SER A 267 -1.16 0.06 -15.94
C SER A 267 -0.82 -0.82 -17.14
N ARG A 268 -1.66 -0.77 -18.17
CA ARG A 268 -1.59 -1.65 -19.34
C ARG A 268 -1.44 -0.84 -20.61
N GLY A 269 -0.82 -1.44 -21.62
CA GLY A 269 -0.84 -0.92 -22.98
C GLY A 269 -2.25 -0.90 -23.61
N PRO A 270 -2.34 -0.48 -24.88
CA PRO A 270 -1.22 -0.21 -25.79
C PRO A 270 -0.50 1.11 -25.50
N ASN A 271 0.66 1.29 -26.14
CA ASN A 271 1.37 2.56 -26.17
C ASN A 271 0.56 3.62 -26.92
N VAL A 272 0.20 4.71 -26.23
CA VAL A 272 -0.70 5.74 -26.76
C VAL A 272 -0.06 6.60 -27.86
N ALA A 273 1.27 6.71 -27.90
CA ALA A 273 1.96 7.46 -28.95
C ALA A 273 2.21 6.63 -30.21
N ASN A 274 2.46 5.32 -30.07
CA ASN A 274 2.63 4.41 -31.19
C ASN A 274 2.30 2.97 -30.80
N ALA A 275 1.15 2.47 -31.26
CA ALA A 275 0.68 1.11 -30.96
C ALA A 275 1.59 -0.02 -31.52
N ASN A 276 2.47 0.29 -32.48
CA ASN A 276 3.46 -0.68 -32.98
C ASN A 276 4.64 -0.88 -32.02
N ILE A 277 4.73 -0.08 -30.95
CA ILE A 277 5.75 -0.18 -29.91
C ILE A 277 5.06 -0.70 -28.64
N MET A 278 5.17 -2.01 -28.39
CA MET A 278 4.49 -2.65 -27.27
C MET A 278 5.00 -2.13 -25.92
N LYS A 279 4.07 -1.86 -25.00
CA LYS A 279 4.34 -1.45 -23.62
C LYS A 279 3.32 -2.09 -22.66
N PRO A 280 3.67 -2.40 -21.40
CA PRO A 280 5.04 -2.36 -20.83
C PRO A 280 5.95 -3.42 -21.47
N ASP A 281 7.27 -3.27 -21.36
CA ASP A 281 8.24 -4.18 -22.00
C ASP A 281 8.43 -5.48 -21.21
N VAL A 282 8.33 -5.40 -19.88
CA VAL A 282 8.61 -6.50 -18.95
C VAL A 282 7.79 -6.32 -17.68
N THR A 283 7.55 -7.41 -16.95
CA THR A 283 6.98 -7.37 -15.59
C THR A 283 8.01 -7.81 -14.56
N ALA A 284 7.93 -7.24 -13.36
CA ALA A 284 8.74 -7.65 -12.20
C ALA A 284 7.88 -7.66 -10.91
N PRO A 285 8.31 -8.38 -9.85
CA PRO A 285 7.59 -8.37 -8.59
C PRO A 285 7.55 -6.96 -7.98
N GLY A 286 6.35 -6.40 -7.82
CA GLY A 286 6.14 -5.06 -7.28
C GLY A 286 5.02 -4.99 -6.23
N THR A 287 4.53 -6.14 -5.77
CA THR A 287 3.47 -6.27 -4.77
C THR A 287 4.08 -6.76 -3.46
N ASP A 288 3.84 -6.06 -2.35
CA ASP A 288 4.30 -6.44 -1.00
C ASP A 288 5.83 -6.67 -0.88
N ILE A 289 6.62 -5.84 -1.55
CA ILE A 289 8.08 -5.89 -1.54
C ILE A 289 8.62 -5.26 -0.24
N LEU A 290 9.39 -6.02 0.54
CA LEU A 290 10.13 -5.49 1.68
C LEU A 290 11.37 -4.70 1.21
N ALA A 291 11.48 -3.46 1.66
CA ALA A 291 12.61 -2.56 1.42
C ALA A 291 12.90 -1.68 2.65
N ALA A 292 13.99 -0.90 2.60
CA ALA A 292 14.45 0.02 3.66
C ALA A 292 13.76 1.39 3.59
#